data_AF-A0A3B0U7F4-F1
#
_entry.id   AF-A0A3B0U7F4-F1
#
_cell.length_a   1.000
_cell.length_b   1.000
_cell.length_c   1.000
_cell.angle_alpha   90.00
_cell.angle_beta   90.00
_cell.angle_gamma   90.00
#
_symmetry.space_group_name_H-M   'P 1'
#
loop_
_entity.id
_entity.type
_entity.pdbx_description
1 polymer ?
#
loop_
_entity_poly.entity_id
_entity_poly.type
_entity_poly.pdbx_seq_one_letter_code
_entity_poly.pdbx_strand_id
1 'polypeptide(L)'
;FNDKQFLTWGNNNGNLDNAPNVINVDMSAGIAGLSTPVTFTGMERVWKVTEHGGDIPSVKISIPTSAVRNISPPGSYLMFISDTGVFSPTADYRILTEVGSNLETEYDFDGVKYITFGYAPETRVVRSINFDGIQDYVDMEDALDVNPSQFTISAWVKRGAGSTDTSIISKRDNPFTEGYDFKINSTNQFEVVWKNGTTHTITSTTVIPQDEWHHLAIIYSGGTANLYIDGVLDKSVSSLTDPVNTTQSFYIAAAGKNTPTAYFEGNIDEVRIWDVALSVNQLRYIMNQEIEDNAGNINGTIIPQTITKNEVSSIPWTSLAGYYPMSAYAYTNTIDDSGNKNQGALRNLDTVDYQTAPLPYESTADGSWDTAATWLNNSVQTLPN
;
A
#
# COMPACT_ATOMS: atom_id res chain seq x y z
N PHE A 1 -25.00 -27.00 10.99
CA PHE A 1 -25.30 -25.56 11.01
C PHE A 1 -25.57 -25.13 12.46
N ASN A 2 -24.52 -25.10 13.30
CA ASN A 2 -24.61 -24.71 14.71
C ASN A 2 -23.88 -23.38 14.97
N ASP A 3 -23.20 -22.85 13.95
CA ASP A 3 -22.38 -21.63 13.96
C ASP A 3 -23.21 -20.34 14.02
N LYS A 4 -24.49 -20.36 13.61
CA LYS A 4 -25.39 -19.16 13.64
C LYS A 4 -24.78 -17.92 12.98
N GLN A 5 -23.81 -18.12 12.09
CA GLN A 5 -23.13 -17.09 11.32
C GLN A 5 -23.87 -16.88 10.00
N PHE A 6 -24.31 -15.65 9.73
CA PHE A 6 -24.98 -15.32 8.47
C PHE A 6 -24.95 -13.82 8.16
N LEU A 7 -25.00 -13.49 6.88
CA LEU A 7 -25.21 -12.14 6.39
C LEU A 7 -26.70 -11.87 6.17
N THR A 8 -27.12 -10.66 6.52
CA THR A 8 -28.42 -10.10 6.12
C THR A 8 -28.19 -8.90 5.24
N TRP A 9 -28.99 -8.73 4.19
CA TRP A 9 -28.87 -7.57 3.31
C TRP A 9 -30.23 -6.99 2.91
N GLY A 10 -30.23 -5.69 2.65
CA GLY A 10 -31.37 -4.93 2.13
C GLY A 10 -30.88 -3.76 1.29
N ASN A 11 -31.78 -3.04 0.62
CA ASN A 11 -31.39 -1.85 -0.15
C ASN A 11 -32.36 -0.69 0.06
N ASN A 12 -31.92 0.51 -0.30
CA ASN A 12 -32.68 1.76 -0.19
C ASN A 12 -33.78 1.95 -1.24
N ASN A 13 -34.06 0.94 -2.08
CA ASN A 13 -34.95 1.02 -3.26
C ASN A 13 -34.59 2.12 -4.28
N GLY A 14 -33.34 2.64 -4.28
CA GLY A 14 -32.90 3.64 -5.25
C GLY A 14 -33.08 3.14 -6.70
N ASN A 15 -33.48 3.99 -7.64
CA ASN A 15 -33.81 3.54 -8.99
C ASN A 15 -32.52 3.24 -9.77
N LEU A 16 -32.48 2.09 -10.46
CA LEU A 16 -31.33 1.71 -11.28
C LEU A 16 -31.19 2.60 -12.53
N ASP A 17 -32.29 3.18 -13.00
CA ASP A 17 -32.30 3.99 -14.23
C ASP A 17 -32.02 5.48 -13.98
N ASN A 18 -31.90 5.90 -12.72
CA ASN A 18 -31.58 7.28 -12.40
C ASN A 18 -30.14 7.62 -12.83
N ALA A 19 -29.88 8.92 -12.99
CA ALA A 19 -28.54 9.41 -13.28
C ALA A 19 -27.59 9.03 -12.12
N PRO A 20 -26.34 8.66 -12.42
CA PRO A 20 -25.37 8.34 -11.37
C PRO A 20 -25.01 9.59 -10.57
N ASN A 21 -24.72 9.40 -9.29
CA ASN A 21 -24.20 10.42 -8.40
C ASN A 21 -22.69 10.57 -8.63
N VAL A 22 -22.24 11.81 -8.80
CA VAL A 22 -20.81 12.12 -8.93
C VAL A 22 -20.34 12.81 -7.66
N ILE A 23 -19.32 12.25 -7.01
CA ILE A 23 -18.64 12.81 -5.85
C ILE A 23 -17.25 13.24 -6.31
N ASN A 24 -16.89 14.48 -5.98
CA ASN A 24 -15.57 15.03 -6.25
C ASN A 24 -14.86 15.23 -4.92
N VAL A 25 -13.59 14.87 -4.88
CA VAL A 25 -12.74 14.95 -3.71
C VAL A 25 -11.44 15.60 -4.15
N ASP A 26 -10.94 16.57 -3.39
CA ASP A 26 -9.56 17.03 -3.53
C ASP A 26 -8.72 16.34 -2.46
N MET A 27 -7.91 15.36 -2.85
CA MET A 27 -7.01 14.65 -1.95
C MET A 27 -5.84 15.51 -1.49
N SER A 28 -5.75 16.79 -1.84
CA SER A 28 -4.74 17.70 -1.25
C SER A 28 -5.41 18.89 -0.55
N ALA A 29 -6.69 18.74 -0.18
CA ALA A 29 -7.42 19.77 0.53
C ALA A 29 -6.68 20.18 1.83
N GLY A 30 -6.42 21.47 1.97
CA GLY A 30 -5.70 22.03 3.12
C GLY A 30 -4.19 22.19 2.94
N ILE A 31 -3.61 21.67 1.85
CA ILE A 31 -2.18 21.81 1.54
C ILE A 31 -1.96 23.01 0.62
N ALA A 32 -1.09 23.93 1.03
CA ALA A 32 -0.87 25.18 0.31
C ALA A 32 -0.27 24.92 -1.09
N GLY A 33 -0.97 25.42 -2.12
CA GLY A 33 -0.50 25.35 -3.51
C GLY A 33 -0.65 23.99 -4.18
N LEU A 34 -1.26 23.00 -3.51
CA LEU A 34 -1.45 21.65 -4.02
C LEU A 34 -2.94 21.36 -4.24
N SER A 35 -3.26 20.62 -5.30
CA SER A 35 -4.60 20.09 -5.56
C SER A 35 -4.48 18.76 -6.28
N THR A 36 -5.28 17.78 -5.85
CA THR A 36 -5.30 16.42 -6.37
C THR A 36 -6.77 15.98 -6.50
N PRO A 37 -7.47 16.43 -7.55
CA PRO A 37 -8.87 16.10 -7.74
C PRO A 37 -9.03 14.63 -8.16
N VAL A 38 -9.85 13.90 -7.42
CA VAL A 38 -10.32 12.55 -7.74
C VAL A 38 -11.84 12.54 -7.73
N THR A 39 -12.42 11.59 -8.47
CA THR A 39 -13.88 11.51 -8.63
C THR A 39 -14.38 10.10 -8.45
N PHE A 40 -15.63 9.99 -8.05
CA PHE A 40 -16.38 8.75 -7.98
C PHE A 40 -17.73 8.97 -8.64
N THR A 41 -18.12 8.07 -9.54
CA THR A 41 -19.44 8.02 -10.18
C THR A 41 -20.13 6.74 -9.77
N GLY A 42 -21.17 6.83 -8.94
CA GLY A 42 -21.89 5.68 -8.40
C GLY A 42 -23.37 5.69 -8.71
N MET A 43 -23.97 4.50 -8.74
CA MET A 43 -25.42 4.38 -8.82
C MET A 43 -26.09 4.85 -7.52
N GLU A 44 -27.36 5.26 -7.62
CA GLU A 44 -28.15 5.72 -6.47
C GLU A 44 -28.53 4.59 -5.50
N ARG A 45 -28.58 3.34 -6.01
CA ARG A 45 -28.95 2.20 -5.18
C ARG A 45 -27.81 1.87 -4.23
N VAL A 46 -28.15 1.81 -2.94
CA VAL A 46 -27.24 1.44 -1.86
C VAL A 46 -27.80 0.22 -1.16
N TRP A 47 -26.96 -0.78 -0.97
CA TRP A 47 -27.27 -1.96 -0.19
C TRP A 47 -26.65 -1.82 1.19
N LYS A 48 -27.36 -2.27 2.22
CA LYS A 48 -26.84 -2.45 3.57
C LYS A 48 -26.64 -3.93 3.80
N VAL A 49 -25.45 -4.32 4.23
CA VAL A 49 -25.08 -5.68 4.62
C VAL A 49 -24.75 -5.68 6.11
N THR A 50 -25.31 -6.62 6.85
CA THR A 50 -25.02 -6.80 8.28
C THR A 50 -24.63 -8.24 8.54
N GLU A 51 -23.48 -8.40 9.18
CA GLU A 51 -22.92 -9.64 9.68
C GLU A 51 -23.45 -9.98 11.07
N HIS A 52 -23.77 -11.26 11.27
CA HIS A 52 -24.27 -11.80 12.52
C HIS A 52 -23.50 -13.05 12.91
N GLY A 53 -23.25 -13.23 14.21
CA GLY A 53 -22.78 -14.50 14.77
C GLY A 53 -21.26 -14.66 14.87
N GLY A 54 -20.47 -13.64 14.53
CA GLY A 54 -19.00 -13.64 14.56
C GLY A 54 -18.43 -13.19 13.22
N ASP A 55 -17.14 -13.41 13.02
CA ASP A 55 -16.40 -13.15 11.78
C ASP A 55 -16.71 -14.24 10.73
N ILE A 56 -17.35 -13.84 9.64
CA ILE A 56 -17.71 -14.66 8.49
C ILE A 56 -16.63 -14.47 7.42
N PRO A 57 -15.92 -15.53 6.99
CA PRO A 57 -14.91 -15.40 5.95
C PRO A 57 -15.45 -14.75 4.67
N SER A 58 -14.53 -14.21 3.89
CA SER A 58 -14.80 -13.58 2.58
C SER A 58 -15.88 -14.30 1.77
N VAL A 59 -16.87 -13.53 1.32
CA VAL A 59 -17.98 -14.01 0.51
C VAL A 59 -17.89 -13.47 -0.91
N LYS A 60 -18.43 -14.24 -1.86
CA LYS A 60 -18.57 -13.80 -3.24
C LYS A 60 -19.80 -12.90 -3.42
N ILE A 61 -19.57 -11.73 -3.98
CA ILE A 61 -20.59 -10.79 -4.46
C ILE A 61 -20.69 -10.96 -5.98
N SER A 62 -21.92 -11.10 -6.50
CA SER A 62 -22.18 -11.26 -7.93
C SER A 62 -23.43 -10.47 -8.29
N ILE A 63 -23.30 -9.49 -9.19
CA ILE A 63 -24.42 -8.71 -9.73
C ILE A 63 -24.46 -8.83 -11.26
N PRO A 64 -25.62 -8.80 -11.91
CA PRO A 64 -25.68 -8.72 -13.36
C PRO A 64 -25.01 -7.43 -13.85
N THR A 65 -24.20 -7.48 -14.91
CA THR A 65 -23.58 -6.26 -15.49
C THR A 65 -24.66 -5.25 -15.91
N SER A 66 -25.83 -5.72 -16.35
CA SER A 66 -27.01 -4.89 -16.67
C SER A 66 -27.66 -4.17 -15.47
N ALA A 67 -27.22 -4.44 -14.24
CA ALA A 67 -27.69 -3.75 -13.04
C ALA A 67 -26.98 -2.41 -12.83
N VAL A 68 -25.75 -2.25 -13.33
CA VAL A 68 -25.01 -0.99 -13.31
C VAL A 68 -25.32 -0.22 -14.60
N ARG A 69 -26.41 0.56 -14.56
CA ARG A 69 -26.91 1.29 -15.72
C ARG A 69 -26.37 2.71 -15.73
N ASN A 70 -26.30 3.30 -16.93
CA ASN A 70 -25.87 4.69 -17.13
C ASN A 70 -24.44 5.01 -16.65
N ILE A 71 -23.63 3.98 -16.39
CA ILE A 71 -22.21 4.08 -16.06
C ILE A 71 -21.47 3.20 -17.06
N SER A 72 -20.67 3.83 -17.91
CA SER A 72 -19.83 3.17 -18.92
C SER A 72 -18.38 3.53 -18.61
N PRO A 73 -17.70 2.79 -17.73
CA PRO A 73 -16.32 3.07 -17.39
C PRO A 73 -15.42 2.81 -18.61
N PRO A 74 -14.37 3.63 -18.83
CA PRO A 74 -13.26 3.26 -19.72
C PRO A 74 -12.38 2.15 -19.12
N GLY A 75 -12.57 1.79 -17.85
CA GLY A 75 -11.86 0.74 -17.12
C GLY A 75 -12.80 -0.18 -16.33
N SER A 76 -12.36 -0.63 -15.15
CA SER A 76 -13.11 -1.59 -14.34
C SER A 76 -14.33 -0.98 -13.63
N TYR A 77 -15.36 -1.80 -13.42
CA TYR A 77 -16.42 -1.49 -12.45
C TYR A 77 -15.90 -1.68 -11.03
N LEU A 78 -16.39 -0.86 -10.10
CA LEU A 78 -16.00 -0.89 -8.70
C LEU A 78 -17.22 -1.10 -7.80
N MET A 79 -17.05 -1.89 -6.75
CA MET A 79 -17.95 -1.95 -5.60
C MET A 79 -17.38 -1.04 -4.52
N PHE A 80 -18.07 0.05 -4.19
CA PHE A 80 -17.67 0.95 -3.11
C PHE A 80 -18.27 0.48 -1.79
N ILE A 81 -17.54 0.65 -0.69
CA ILE A 81 -17.91 0.21 0.65
C ILE A 81 -17.78 1.38 1.63
N SER A 82 -18.80 1.55 2.48
CA SER A 82 -18.87 2.60 3.51
C SER A 82 -19.44 2.05 4.82
N ASP A 83 -18.98 2.54 5.96
CA ASP A 83 -19.53 2.18 7.28
C ASP A 83 -20.83 2.96 7.63
N THR A 84 -21.10 4.09 6.96
CA THR A 84 -22.19 5.00 7.33
C THR A 84 -23.31 5.10 6.29
N GLY A 85 -23.08 4.54 5.09
CA GLY A 85 -23.97 4.72 3.94
C GLY A 85 -23.72 6.02 3.17
N VAL A 86 -22.80 6.85 3.66
CA VAL A 86 -22.24 7.99 2.93
C VAL A 86 -20.91 7.54 2.32
N PHE A 87 -20.81 7.61 0.99
CA PHE A 87 -19.59 7.29 0.27
C PHE A 87 -18.68 8.54 0.25
N SER A 88 -18.09 8.84 1.41
CA SER A 88 -17.12 9.92 1.64
C SER A 88 -15.75 9.57 1.03
N PRO A 89 -14.80 10.51 0.96
CA PRO A 89 -13.41 10.25 0.57
C PRO A 89 -12.76 9.06 1.29
N THR A 90 -13.24 8.64 2.45
CA THR A 90 -12.68 7.50 3.17
C THR A 90 -13.32 6.15 2.81
N ALA A 91 -14.19 6.13 1.79
CA ALA A 91 -14.86 4.91 1.34
C ALA A 91 -13.90 3.99 0.58
N ASP A 92 -13.93 2.71 0.94
CA ASP A 92 -13.16 1.66 0.30
C ASP A 92 -13.79 1.25 -1.04
N TYR A 93 -13.05 0.56 -1.91
CA TYR A 93 -13.61 -0.12 -3.06
C TYR A 93 -12.95 -1.48 -3.33
N ARG A 94 -13.69 -2.37 -4.00
CA ARG A 94 -13.16 -3.58 -4.62
C ARG A 94 -13.39 -3.55 -6.13
N ILE A 95 -12.41 -4.03 -6.88
CA ILE A 95 -12.50 -4.18 -8.34
C ILE A 95 -13.45 -5.34 -8.66
N LEU A 96 -14.45 -5.07 -9.51
CA LEU A 96 -15.31 -6.12 -10.04
C LEU A 96 -14.70 -6.72 -11.31
N THR A 97 -14.65 -8.04 -11.37
CA THR A 97 -14.25 -8.80 -12.55
C THR A 97 -15.49 -9.26 -13.32
N GLU A 98 -15.48 -9.10 -14.64
CA GLU A 98 -16.54 -9.64 -15.50
C GLU A 98 -16.42 -11.16 -15.62
N VAL A 99 -17.48 -11.86 -15.22
CA VAL A 99 -17.61 -13.32 -15.32
C VAL A 99 -18.94 -13.66 -15.99
N GLY A 100 -18.88 -13.93 -17.29
CA GLY A 100 -20.09 -14.13 -18.10
C GLY A 100 -20.92 -12.85 -18.21
N SER A 101 -22.15 -12.87 -17.68
CA SER A 101 -23.05 -11.70 -17.66
C SER A 101 -23.06 -10.96 -16.32
N ASN A 102 -22.13 -11.31 -15.41
CA ASN A 102 -22.07 -10.78 -14.07
C ASN A 102 -20.76 -10.04 -13.81
N LEU A 103 -20.82 -9.13 -12.86
CA LEU A 103 -19.69 -8.47 -12.21
C LEU A 103 -19.51 -9.12 -10.84
N GLU A 104 -18.30 -9.62 -10.56
CA GLU A 104 -18.01 -10.41 -9.38
C GLU A 104 -16.79 -9.90 -8.62
N THR A 105 -16.84 -9.95 -7.29
CA THR A 105 -15.71 -9.70 -6.38
C THR A 105 -15.90 -10.55 -5.13
N GLU A 106 -14.84 -10.67 -4.34
CA GLU A 106 -14.88 -11.21 -2.99
C GLU A 106 -14.69 -10.07 -1.98
N TYR A 107 -15.32 -10.17 -0.82
CA TYR A 107 -15.16 -9.22 0.28
C TYR A 107 -15.54 -9.86 1.61
N ASP A 108 -14.76 -9.55 2.64
CA ASP A 108 -14.99 -9.92 4.03
C ASP A 108 -15.81 -8.82 4.71
N PHE A 109 -17.04 -9.12 5.14
CA PHE A 109 -17.97 -8.10 5.63
C PHE A 109 -17.94 -8.02 7.15
N ASP A 110 -17.07 -7.17 7.70
CA ASP A 110 -17.06 -6.93 9.15
C ASP A 110 -18.20 -6.01 9.61
N GLY A 111 -19.11 -6.55 10.44
CA GLY A 111 -20.15 -5.79 11.11
C GLY A 111 -21.23 -5.24 10.18
N VAL A 112 -21.38 -3.91 10.09
CA VAL A 112 -22.37 -3.24 9.22
C VAL A 112 -21.65 -2.47 8.13
N LYS A 113 -21.95 -2.80 6.87
CA LYS A 113 -21.38 -2.15 5.70
C LYS A 113 -22.48 -1.72 4.73
N TYR A 114 -22.21 -0.65 3.99
CA TYR A 114 -23.04 -0.14 2.93
C TYR A 114 -22.26 -0.22 1.62
N ILE A 115 -22.89 -0.73 0.56
CA ILE A 115 -22.24 -0.88 -0.73
C ILE A 115 -23.04 -0.23 -1.85
N THR A 116 -22.33 0.29 -2.85
CA THR A 116 -22.88 0.74 -4.14
C THR A 116 -21.92 0.36 -5.25
N PHE A 117 -22.36 0.48 -6.51
CA PHE A 117 -21.57 0.11 -7.67
C PHE A 117 -21.39 1.28 -8.61
N GLY A 118 -20.21 1.36 -9.23
CA GLY A 118 -19.89 2.47 -10.10
C GLY A 118 -18.50 2.40 -10.70
N TYR A 119 -17.90 3.56 -10.83
CA TYR A 119 -16.60 3.77 -11.46
C TYR A 119 -15.89 4.96 -10.80
N ALA A 120 -14.56 4.87 -10.70
CA ALA A 120 -13.69 5.99 -10.41
C ALA A 120 -12.54 5.99 -11.42
N PRO A 121 -12.25 7.12 -12.08
CA PRO A 121 -11.08 7.22 -12.93
C PRO A 121 -9.80 7.10 -12.11
N GLU A 122 -8.81 6.49 -12.73
CA GLU A 122 -7.45 6.48 -12.25
C GLU A 122 -6.82 7.87 -12.48
N THR A 123 -6.27 8.42 -11.41
CA THR A 123 -5.50 9.67 -11.39
C THR A 123 -4.07 9.33 -11.02
N ARG A 124 -3.14 9.60 -11.95
CA ARG A 124 -1.70 9.49 -11.71
C ARG A 124 -1.10 10.87 -11.54
N VAL A 125 -0.52 11.12 -10.38
CA VAL A 125 0.11 12.38 -10.05
C VAL A 125 1.13 12.16 -8.93
N VAL A 126 2.35 12.67 -9.14
CA VAL A 126 3.49 12.58 -8.23
C VAL A 126 3.12 13.18 -6.87
N ARG A 127 3.01 12.33 -5.85
CA ARG A 127 2.57 12.67 -4.48
C ARG A 127 3.23 11.74 -3.47
N SER A 128 3.10 12.09 -2.20
CA SER A 128 3.36 11.17 -1.08
C SER A 128 2.18 11.15 -0.13
N ILE A 129 2.08 10.12 0.70
CA ILE A 129 1.08 10.04 1.76
C ILE A 129 1.73 10.46 3.08
N ASN A 130 1.04 11.32 3.84
CA ASN A 130 1.40 11.66 5.21
C ASN A 130 0.40 11.02 6.18
N PHE A 131 0.91 10.27 7.15
CA PHE A 131 0.13 9.61 8.20
C PHE A 131 0.25 10.40 9.51
N ASP A 132 -0.85 10.57 10.22
CA ASP A 132 -0.92 11.40 11.44
C ASP A 132 -0.48 10.70 12.74
N GLY A 133 -0.26 9.39 12.70
CA GLY A 133 0.10 8.57 13.87
C GLY A 133 -1.06 8.28 14.84
N ILE A 134 -2.30 8.61 14.48
CA ILE A 134 -3.48 8.43 15.32
C ILE A 134 -4.37 7.31 14.77
N GLN A 135 -4.77 7.41 13.51
CA GLN A 135 -5.74 6.48 12.92
C GLN A 135 -5.59 6.25 11.42
N ASP A 136 -4.63 6.92 10.77
CA ASP A 136 -4.42 6.83 9.32
C ASP A 136 -3.62 5.58 8.95
N TYR A 137 -4.10 4.83 7.96
CA TYR A 137 -3.39 3.66 7.41
C TYR A 137 -3.91 3.28 6.03
N VAL A 138 -3.20 2.38 5.36
CA VAL A 138 -3.66 1.75 4.12
C VAL A 138 -3.94 0.27 4.38
N ASP A 139 -5.05 -0.22 3.86
CA ASP A 139 -5.55 -1.58 4.07
C ASP A 139 -5.71 -2.35 2.76
N MET A 140 -4.95 -3.43 2.60
CA MET A 140 -5.01 -4.32 1.43
C MET A 140 -5.69 -5.66 1.74
N GLU A 141 -6.34 -5.78 2.91
CA GLU A 141 -6.98 -7.00 3.38
C GLU A 141 -6.02 -8.21 3.41
N ASP A 142 -6.55 -9.42 3.33
CA ASP A 142 -5.78 -10.65 3.24
C ASP A 142 -5.08 -10.80 1.89
N ALA A 143 -4.01 -10.03 1.71
CA ALA A 143 -3.13 -10.05 0.55
C ALA A 143 -1.65 -10.10 0.98
N LEU A 144 -0.75 -10.26 -0.01
CA LEU A 144 0.71 -10.11 0.16
C LEU A 144 1.33 -11.01 1.23
N ASP A 145 0.98 -12.30 1.22
CA ASP A 145 1.86 -13.30 1.83
C ASP A 145 3.23 -13.24 1.15
N VAL A 146 4.31 -13.21 1.94
CA VAL A 146 5.67 -13.23 1.40
C VAL A 146 6.04 -14.65 0.99
N ASN A 147 6.78 -14.81 -0.10
CA ASN A 147 7.38 -16.09 -0.44
C ASN A 147 8.29 -16.58 0.70
N PRO A 148 7.99 -17.73 1.35
CA PRO A 148 8.70 -18.18 2.55
C PRO A 148 10.20 -18.43 2.33
N SER A 149 10.60 -18.79 1.11
CA SER A 149 11.98 -19.16 0.80
C SER A 149 12.89 -17.97 0.45
N GLN A 150 12.30 -16.90 -0.07
CA GLN A 150 13.01 -15.70 -0.49
C GLN A 150 12.03 -14.55 -0.74
N PHE A 151 12.38 -13.33 -0.35
CA PHE A 151 11.59 -12.14 -0.68
C PHE A 151 12.43 -10.87 -0.51
N THR A 152 11.92 -9.77 -1.04
CA THR A 152 12.44 -8.42 -0.75
C THR A 152 11.26 -7.52 -0.43
N ILE A 153 11.36 -6.73 0.62
CA ILE A 153 10.39 -5.67 0.93
C ILE A 153 11.16 -4.38 1.12
N SER A 154 10.67 -3.29 0.53
CA SER A 154 11.29 -1.98 0.62
C SER A 154 10.27 -0.85 0.64
N ALA A 155 10.61 0.25 1.28
CA ALA A 155 9.87 1.51 1.24
C ALA A 155 10.81 2.70 1.48
N TRP A 156 10.47 3.86 0.91
CA TRP A 156 10.96 5.14 1.40
C TRP A 156 10.14 5.56 2.61
N VAL A 157 10.80 6.00 3.67
CA VAL A 157 10.16 6.37 4.94
C VAL A 157 10.78 7.68 5.46
N LYS A 158 9.92 8.67 5.75
CA LYS A 158 10.29 9.87 6.50
C LYS A 158 9.54 9.87 7.82
N ARG A 159 10.25 9.61 8.91
CA ARG A 159 9.66 9.38 10.22
C ARG A 159 9.30 10.69 10.95
N GLY A 160 8.07 10.79 11.45
CA GLY A 160 7.63 11.85 12.35
C GLY A 160 8.03 11.61 13.81
N ALA A 161 7.69 12.56 14.69
CA ALA A 161 8.14 12.53 16.08
C ALA A 161 7.46 11.43 16.91
N GLY A 162 6.18 11.14 16.64
CA GLY A 162 5.39 10.11 17.30
C GLY A 162 5.64 8.69 16.79
N SER A 163 6.43 8.50 15.73
CA SER A 163 6.75 7.18 15.19
C SER A 163 7.80 6.43 16.01
N THR A 164 7.42 6.00 17.21
CA THR A 164 8.25 5.18 18.11
C THR A 164 7.47 3.92 18.47
N ASP A 165 8.00 2.74 18.15
CA ASP A 165 7.26 1.46 18.22
C ASP A 165 5.99 1.44 17.33
N THR A 166 6.18 1.79 16.05
CA THR A 166 5.11 1.98 15.05
C THR A 166 5.43 1.21 13.76
N SER A 167 4.39 0.72 13.08
CA SER A 167 4.52 -0.17 11.93
C SER A 167 4.54 0.59 10.61
N ILE A 168 5.52 0.31 9.77
CA ILE A 168 5.62 0.83 8.39
C ILE A 168 4.78 -0.06 7.48
N ILE A 169 5.00 -1.37 7.54
CA ILE A 169 4.27 -2.41 6.80
C ILE A 169 4.02 -3.58 7.76
N SER A 170 2.83 -4.14 7.76
CA SER A 170 2.56 -5.32 8.59
C SER A 170 1.54 -6.25 7.95
N LYS A 171 1.60 -7.53 8.32
CA LYS A 171 0.54 -8.51 8.09
C LYS A 171 0.51 -9.43 9.29
N ARG A 172 -0.22 -9.02 10.34
CA ARG A 172 -0.26 -9.70 11.64
C ARG A 172 -1.54 -9.42 12.41
N ASP A 173 -1.79 -10.24 13.41
CA ASP A 173 -2.85 -10.05 14.39
C ASP A 173 -2.49 -8.93 15.38
N ASN A 174 -3.51 -8.40 16.07
CA ASN A 174 -3.35 -7.33 17.05
C ASN A 174 -2.39 -7.70 18.21
N PRO A 175 -2.50 -8.87 18.88
CA PRO A 175 -1.56 -9.25 19.94
C PRO A 175 -0.18 -9.70 19.42
N PHE A 176 0.02 -9.65 18.10
CA PHE A 176 1.22 -10.08 17.40
C PHE A 176 1.63 -11.49 17.82
N THR A 177 0.77 -12.48 17.63
CA THR A 177 1.08 -13.90 17.84
C THR A 177 1.49 -14.61 16.54
N GLU A 178 1.15 -14.04 15.38
CA GLU A 178 1.44 -14.57 14.05
C GLU A 178 1.83 -13.46 13.06
N GLY A 179 2.25 -13.86 11.85
CA GLY A 179 2.51 -12.94 10.76
C GLY A 179 3.84 -12.19 10.87
N TYR A 180 3.94 -11.04 10.21
CA TYR A 180 5.14 -10.21 10.14
C TYR A 180 4.86 -8.71 10.34
N ASP A 181 5.90 -7.98 10.77
CA ASP A 181 5.87 -6.55 11.03
C ASP A 181 7.22 -5.92 10.69
N PHE A 182 7.18 -4.89 9.85
CA PHE A 182 8.28 -4.04 9.45
C PHE A 182 8.04 -2.69 10.10
N LYS A 183 8.84 -2.37 11.11
CA LYS A 183 8.51 -1.30 12.05
C LYS A 183 9.71 -0.44 12.42
N ILE A 184 9.42 0.71 12.98
CA ILE A 184 10.34 1.47 13.80
C ILE A 184 10.12 1.04 15.25
N ASN A 185 11.13 0.49 15.91
CA ASN A 185 11.00 0.03 17.29
C ASN A 185 11.08 1.18 18.31
N SER A 186 11.03 0.84 19.61
CA SER A 186 11.07 1.82 20.70
C SER A 186 12.40 2.57 20.85
N THR A 187 13.47 2.10 20.21
CA THR A 187 14.78 2.77 20.13
C THR A 187 14.98 3.50 18.81
N ASN A 188 13.91 3.70 18.03
CA ASN A 188 13.90 4.36 16.73
C ASN A 188 14.76 3.65 15.66
N GLN A 189 14.97 2.34 15.80
CA GLN A 189 15.69 1.53 14.84
C GLN A 189 14.71 0.81 13.90
N PHE A 190 15.16 0.54 12.68
CA PHE A 190 14.41 -0.29 11.75
C PHE A 190 14.45 -1.74 12.22
N GLU A 191 13.27 -2.34 12.41
CA GLU A 191 13.12 -3.69 12.93
C GLU A 191 12.14 -4.48 12.08
N VAL A 192 12.54 -5.71 11.72
CA VAL A 192 11.66 -6.67 11.07
C VAL A 192 11.45 -7.84 12.01
N VAL A 193 10.18 -8.18 12.25
CA VAL A 193 9.77 -9.27 13.12
C VAL A 193 8.83 -10.19 12.37
N TRP A 194 8.99 -11.51 12.52
CA TRP A 194 7.95 -12.45 12.13
C TRP A 194 7.81 -13.59 13.15
N LYS A 195 6.62 -14.19 13.17
CA LYS A 195 6.27 -15.27 14.09
C LYS A 195 5.71 -16.48 13.36
N ASN A 196 6.36 -17.62 13.57
CA ASN A 196 6.00 -18.92 12.98
C ASN A 196 5.99 -20.04 14.05
N GLY A 197 5.56 -19.70 15.27
CA GLY A 197 5.73 -20.52 16.48
C GLY A 197 7.05 -20.22 17.23
N THR A 198 8.00 -19.56 16.58
CA THR A 198 9.13 -18.86 17.21
C THR A 198 9.08 -17.38 16.81
N THR A 199 9.59 -16.47 17.66
CA THR A 199 9.75 -15.06 17.31
C THR A 199 11.14 -14.83 16.73
N HIS A 200 11.19 -14.29 15.51
CA HIS A 200 12.42 -13.81 14.87
C HIS A 200 12.40 -12.30 14.87
N THR A 201 13.46 -11.68 15.38
CA THR A 201 13.60 -10.23 15.44
C THR A 201 14.95 -9.82 14.87
N ILE A 202 14.92 -8.97 13.85
CA ILE A 202 16.09 -8.44 13.18
C ILE A 202 16.03 -6.94 13.31
N THR A 203 16.94 -6.37 14.08
CA THR A 203 16.99 -4.93 14.37
C THR A 203 18.25 -4.34 13.76
N SER A 204 18.10 -3.19 13.09
CA SER A 204 19.21 -2.40 12.59
C SER A 204 20.09 -1.91 13.74
N THR A 205 21.35 -1.60 13.43
CA THR A 205 22.26 -0.89 14.33
C THR A 205 22.03 0.61 14.25
N THR A 206 21.75 1.12 13.06
CA THR A 206 21.48 2.53 12.80
C THR A 206 20.08 2.93 13.31
N VAL A 207 20.03 4.07 13.99
CA VAL A 207 18.78 4.75 14.39
C VAL A 207 18.29 5.55 13.20
N ILE A 208 16.99 5.50 12.91
CA ILE A 208 16.34 6.28 11.85
C ILE A 208 16.00 7.68 12.38
N PRO A 209 16.66 8.74 11.87
CA PRO A 209 16.34 10.13 12.19
C PRO A 209 14.88 10.49 11.91
N GLN A 210 14.44 11.59 12.51
CA GLN A 210 13.14 12.19 12.22
C GLN A 210 13.29 13.15 11.04
N ASP A 211 12.20 13.40 10.34
CA ASP A 211 12.08 14.41 9.28
C ASP A 211 13.06 14.24 8.09
N GLU A 212 13.69 13.06 7.98
CA GLU A 212 14.61 12.69 6.91
C GLU A 212 14.13 11.42 6.20
N TRP A 213 14.12 11.45 4.87
CA TRP A 213 13.80 10.30 4.02
C TRP A 213 14.95 9.29 4.07
N HIS A 214 14.59 8.04 4.40
CA HIS A 214 15.47 6.89 4.30
C HIS A 214 14.79 5.75 3.54
N HIS A 215 15.55 5.07 2.71
CA HIS A 215 15.09 3.86 2.05
C HIS A 215 15.39 2.65 2.95
N LEU A 216 14.34 2.02 3.47
CA LEU A 216 14.44 0.87 4.35
C LEU A 216 14.06 -0.39 3.57
N ALA A 217 14.92 -1.42 3.63
CA ALA A 217 14.64 -2.67 2.95
C ALA A 217 15.15 -3.90 3.69
N ILE A 218 14.47 -5.04 3.47
CA ILE A 218 14.99 -6.37 3.79
C ILE A 218 15.17 -7.15 2.49
N ILE A 219 16.28 -7.90 2.40
CA ILE A 219 16.42 -9.00 1.45
C ILE A 219 16.53 -10.29 2.26
N TYR A 220 15.59 -11.19 2.07
CA TYR A 220 15.56 -12.50 2.70
C TYR A 220 15.81 -13.60 1.66
N SER A 221 16.71 -14.53 1.97
CA SER A 221 17.01 -15.68 1.12
C SER A 221 17.45 -16.87 1.97
N GLY A 222 16.66 -17.95 1.95
CA GLY A 222 17.02 -19.24 2.53
C GLY A 222 17.52 -19.18 3.98
N GLY A 223 16.76 -18.52 4.86
CA GLY A 223 17.11 -18.38 6.28
C GLY A 223 18.07 -17.25 6.61
N THR A 224 18.47 -16.43 5.64
CA THR A 224 19.31 -15.23 5.86
C THR A 224 18.54 -13.96 5.55
N ALA A 225 18.44 -13.07 6.54
CA ALA A 225 17.85 -11.74 6.42
C ALA A 225 18.93 -10.66 6.45
N ASN A 226 18.88 -9.76 5.47
CA ASN A 226 19.76 -8.60 5.37
C ASN A 226 18.93 -7.32 5.39
N LEU A 227 19.12 -6.46 6.39
CA LEU A 227 18.53 -5.13 6.44
C LEU A 227 19.45 -4.12 5.76
N TYR A 228 18.86 -3.27 4.92
CA TYR A 228 19.53 -2.19 4.21
C TYR A 228 18.88 -0.87 4.56
N ILE A 229 19.71 0.14 4.75
CA ILE A 229 19.32 1.55 4.91
C ILE A 229 20.06 2.31 3.82
N ASP A 230 19.32 3.04 2.99
CA ASP A 230 19.85 3.82 1.86
C ASP A 230 20.73 2.98 0.91
N GLY A 231 20.35 1.71 0.71
CA GLY A 231 21.07 0.77 -0.15
C GLY A 231 22.40 0.25 0.43
N VAL A 232 22.70 0.54 1.69
CA VAL A 232 23.87 0.05 2.44
C VAL A 232 23.43 -1.04 3.42
N LEU A 233 24.15 -2.16 3.44
CA LEU A 233 23.88 -3.25 4.39
C LEU A 233 24.16 -2.76 5.81
N ASP A 234 23.13 -2.77 6.67
CA ASP A 234 23.25 -2.41 8.08
C ASP A 234 23.34 -3.66 8.98
N LYS A 235 22.48 -4.66 8.72
CA LYS A 235 22.39 -5.86 9.54
C LYS A 235 22.23 -7.13 8.71
N SER A 236 22.93 -8.20 9.09
CA SER A 236 22.73 -9.56 8.57
C SER A 236 22.47 -10.53 9.72
N VAL A 237 21.44 -11.36 9.60
CA VAL A 237 21.12 -12.45 10.53
C VAL A 237 20.83 -13.72 9.73
N SER A 238 21.41 -14.85 10.14
CA SER A 238 21.27 -16.14 9.47
C SER A 238 20.60 -17.18 10.36
N SER A 239 20.30 -18.36 9.79
CA SER A 239 19.68 -19.49 10.50
C SER A 239 18.28 -19.18 11.04
N LEU A 240 17.58 -18.28 10.37
CA LEU A 240 16.19 -17.94 10.67
C LEU A 240 15.27 -18.99 10.04
N THR A 241 14.16 -19.31 10.70
CA THR A 241 13.12 -20.13 10.07
C THR A 241 12.16 -19.25 9.29
N ASP A 242 11.71 -19.75 8.14
CA ASP A 242 10.92 -19.04 7.14
C ASP A 242 9.63 -18.45 7.71
N PRO A 243 9.20 -17.24 7.29
CA PRO A 243 7.88 -16.72 7.64
C PRO A 243 6.77 -17.66 7.14
N VAL A 244 5.62 -17.59 7.78
CA VAL A 244 4.44 -18.40 7.42
C VAL A 244 3.30 -17.49 7.01
N ASN A 245 2.51 -17.97 6.05
CA ASN A 245 1.30 -17.30 5.60
C ASN A 245 0.31 -17.15 6.76
N THR A 246 -0.50 -16.10 6.68
CA THR A 246 -1.52 -15.78 7.66
C THR A 246 -2.71 -15.13 6.97
N THR A 247 -3.91 -15.22 7.57
CA THR A 247 -5.13 -14.62 7.03
C THR A 247 -5.38 -13.21 7.56
N GLN A 248 -4.37 -12.58 8.16
CA GLN A 248 -4.44 -11.22 8.70
C GLN A 248 -4.33 -10.19 7.58
N SER A 249 -4.88 -9.00 7.78
CA SER A 249 -4.81 -7.94 6.77
C SER A 249 -3.40 -7.37 6.63
N PHE A 250 -2.98 -7.09 5.40
CA PHE A 250 -1.76 -6.37 5.08
C PHE A 250 -2.02 -4.86 5.19
N TYR A 251 -1.30 -4.19 6.08
CA TYR A 251 -1.41 -2.77 6.33
C TYR A 251 -0.11 -2.02 6.01
N ILE A 252 -0.25 -0.79 5.52
CA ILE A 252 0.81 0.24 5.57
C ILE A 252 0.43 1.24 6.66
N ALA A 253 1.43 1.68 7.43
CA ALA A 253 1.30 2.66 8.51
C ALA A 253 0.48 2.23 9.74
N ALA A 254 0.13 0.95 9.88
CA ALA A 254 -0.50 0.40 11.08
C ALA A 254 -0.29 -1.12 11.17
N ALA A 255 -0.80 -1.72 12.24
CA ALA A 255 -0.82 -3.16 12.41
C ALA A 255 -2.00 -3.70 13.23
N GLY A 256 -2.41 -4.93 12.90
CA GLY A 256 -3.46 -5.68 13.60
C GLY A 256 -4.81 -5.63 12.89
N LYS A 257 -5.24 -6.74 12.26
CA LYS A 257 -6.56 -6.88 11.63
C LYS A 257 -7.68 -6.46 12.60
N ASN A 258 -8.74 -5.82 12.07
CA ASN A 258 -9.98 -5.39 12.77
C ASN A 258 -9.83 -4.31 13.86
N THR A 259 -8.71 -4.26 14.56
CA THR A 259 -8.42 -3.23 15.57
C THR A 259 -6.99 -2.76 15.36
N PRO A 260 -6.77 -1.88 14.36
CA PRO A 260 -5.43 -1.42 14.04
C PRO A 260 -4.81 -0.63 15.20
N THR A 261 -3.50 -0.79 15.33
CA THR A 261 -2.62 -0.21 16.36
C THR A 261 -1.28 0.16 15.73
N ALA A 262 -0.35 0.66 16.53
CA ALA A 262 1.01 0.97 16.08
C ALA A 262 1.05 1.92 14.87
N TYR A 263 0.16 2.91 14.86
CA TYR A 263 0.01 3.86 13.77
C TYR A 263 1.30 4.66 13.56
N PHE A 264 1.75 4.71 12.32
CA PHE A 264 2.93 5.47 11.93
C PHE A 264 2.57 6.95 11.73
N GLU A 265 3.40 7.83 12.27
CA GLU A 265 3.42 9.26 11.98
C GLU A 265 4.54 9.59 10.98
N GLY A 266 4.22 10.28 9.89
CA GLY A 266 5.18 10.73 8.88
C GLY A 266 4.82 10.30 7.47
N ASN A 267 5.79 10.26 6.55
CA ASN A 267 5.55 9.91 5.16
C ASN A 267 6.10 8.52 4.81
N ILE A 268 5.35 7.78 3.98
CA ILE A 268 5.79 6.52 3.37
C ILE A 268 5.56 6.63 1.86
N ASP A 269 6.52 6.13 1.08
CA ASP A 269 6.48 6.17 -0.37
C ASP A 269 7.14 4.92 -0.99
N GLU A 270 6.84 4.62 -2.25
CA GLU A 270 7.42 3.53 -3.04
C GLU A 270 7.48 2.18 -2.31
N VAL A 271 6.34 1.77 -1.73
CA VAL A 271 6.25 0.46 -1.05
C VAL A 271 6.26 -0.64 -2.10
N ARG A 272 7.23 -1.54 -2.00
CA ARG A 272 7.44 -2.64 -2.96
C ARG A 272 7.67 -3.95 -2.23
N ILE A 273 6.99 -5.00 -2.72
CA ILE A 273 7.08 -6.36 -2.22
C ILE A 273 7.43 -7.27 -3.39
N TRP A 274 8.48 -8.08 -3.22
CA TRP A 274 9.03 -8.95 -4.25
C TRP A 274 9.08 -10.39 -3.77
N ASP A 275 8.68 -11.34 -4.62
CA ASP A 275 8.74 -12.80 -4.35
C ASP A 275 10.13 -13.41 -4.59
N VAL A 276 11.15 -12.55 -4.71
CA VAL A 276 12.53 -12.91 -4.97
C VAL A 276 13.46 -12.14 -4.04
N ALA A 277 14.60 -12.74 -3.74
CA ALA A 277 15.71 -12.03 -3.12
C ALA A 277 16.42 -11.19 -4.18
N LEU A 278 16.23 -9.86 -4.15
CA LEU A 278 16.96 -8.95 -5.02
C LEU A 278 18.45 -8.97 -4.65
N SER A 279 19.31 -8.82 -5.65
CA SER A 279 20.71 -8.45 -5.39
C SER A 279 20.79 -7.01 -4.88
N VAL A 280 21.87 -6.68 -4.16
CA VAL A 280 22.11 -5.30 -3.69
C VAL A 280 22.17 -4.29 -4.85
N ASN A 281 22.66 -4.70 -6.02
CA ASN A 281 22.70 -3.84 -7.21
C ASN A 281 21.29 -3.60 -7.78
N GLN A 282 20.43 -4.63 -7.78
CA GLN A 282 19.03 -4.49 -8.15
C GLN A 282 18.29 -3.57 -7.17
N LEU A 283 18.51 -3.73 -5.87
CA LEU A 283 17.93 -2.85 -4.84
C LEU A 283 18.32 -1.39 -5.05
N ARG A 284 19.62 -1.11 -5.24
CA ARG A 284 20.14 0.24 -5.50
C ARG A 284 19.62 0.85 -6.80
N TYR A 285 19.39 0.02 -7.81
CA TYR A 285 18.82 0.47 -9.07
C TYR A 285 17.37 0.91 -8.93
N ILE A 286 16.54 0.12 -8.24
CA ILE A 286 15.12 0.44 -8.08
C ILE A 286 14.90 1.54 -7.04
N MET A 287 15.69 1.65 -5.98
CA MET A 287 15.40 2.60 -4.89
C MET A 287 15.50 4.08 -5.30
N ASN A 288 16.16 4.42 -6.41
CA ASN A 288 16.45 5.80 -6.81
C ASN A 288 15.52 6.33 -7.90
N GLN A 289 14.43 5.63 -8.21
CA GLN A 289 13.47 6.01 -9.26
C GLN A 289 12.19 5.17 -9.14
N GLU A 290 11.10 5.65 -9.73
CA GLU A 290 9.93 4.83 -10.03
C GLU A 290 10.26 3.74 -11.08
N ILE A 291 9.45 2.69 -11.12
CA ILE A 291 9.63 1.55 -12.03
C ILE A 291 8.41 1.35 -12.95
N GLU A 292 8.67 0.80 -14.13
CA GLU A 292 7.65 0.50 -15.15
C GLU A 292 7.86 -0.88 -15.77
N ASP A 293 6.78 -1.48 -16.29
CA ASP A 293 6.86 -2.73 -17.06
C ASP A 293 7.35 -2.45 -18.47
N ASN A 294 8.50 -3.03 -18.82
CA ASN A 294 9.02 -3.03 -20.17
C ASN A 294 9.11 -4.45 -20.70
N ALA A 295 8.03 -4.89 -21.34
CA ALA A 295 7.91 -6.21 -21.97
C ALA A 295 8.17 -7.37 -20.98
N GLY A 296 7.59 -7.30 -19.79
CA GLY A 296 7.67 -8.31 -18.74
C GLY A 296 8.89 -8.20 -17.84
N ASN A 297 9.64 -7.10 -17.90
CA ASN A 297 10.81 -6.85 -17.05
C ASN A 297 10.72 -5.48 -16.40
N ILE A 298 11.29 -5.36 -15.20
CA ILE A 298 11.44 -4.08 -14.51
C ILE A 298 12.32 -3.15 -15.34
N ASN A 299 11.83 -1.95 -15.60
CA ASN A 299 12.61 -0.83 -16.12
C ASN A 299 12.44 0.38 -15.20
N GLY A 300 13.41 1.29 -15.22
CA GLY A 300 13.33 2.55 -14.50
C GLY A 300 12.69 3.62 -15.39
N THR A 301 11.83 4.46 -14.83
CA THR A 301 11.13 5.51 -15.60
C THR A 301 12.06 6.62 -16.09
N ILE A 302 13.23 6.78 -15.45
CA ILE A 302 14.22 7.81 -15.77
C ILE A 302 15.50 7.19 -16.31
N ILE A 303 16.08 6.24 -15.59
CA ILE A 303 17.31 5.55 -15.96
C ILE A 303 16.95 4.11 -16.34
N PRO A 304 16.87 3.79 -17.64
CA PRO A 304 16.51 2.45 -18.07
C PRO A 304 17.62 1.44 -17.78
N GLN A 305 17.22 0.18 -17.59
CA GLN A 305 18.14 -0.92 -17.27
C GLN A 305 19.08 -1.23 -18.45
N THR A 306 18.68 -0.86 -19.67
CA THR A 306 19.37 -1.18 -20.92
C THR A 306 20.60 -0.29 -21.20
N ILE A 307 20.90 0.69 -20.35
CA ILE A 307 22.12 1.50 -20.50
C ILE A 307 23.33 0.57 -20.42
N THR A 308 24.18 0.58 -21.45
CA THR A 308 25.29 -0.36 -21.71
C THR A 308 26.42 -0.39 -20.65
N LYS A 309 26.23 0.24 -19.50
CA LYS A 309 27.14 0.23 -18.33
C LYS A 309 26.43 0.01 -17.00
N ASN A 310 25.12 -0.17 -16.99
CA ASN A 310 24.34 -0.48 -15.80
C ASN A 310 24.08 -2.00 -15.79
N GLU A 311 25.10 -2.78 -15.44
CA GLU A 311 25.09 -4.26 -15.46
C GLU A 311 24.21 -4.88 -14.35
N VAL A 312 23.05 -4.29 -14.08
CA VAL A 312 22.06 -4.85 -13.17
C VAL A 312 21.35 -5.97 -13.91
N SER A 313 21.29 -7.17 -13.33
CA SER A 313 20.55 -8.29 -13.91
C SER A 313 19.05 -7.98 -14.02
N SER A 314 18.43 -8.34 -15.15
CA SER A 314 16.99 -8.16 -15.37
C SER A 314 16.18 -8.77 -14.24
N ILE A 315 15.21 -8.02 -13.74
CA ILE A 315 14.21 -8.50 -12.78
C ILE A 315 12.93 -8.73 -13.58
N PRO A 316 12.35 -9.94 -13.58
CA PRO A 316 11.03 -10.15 -14.19
C PRO A 316 9.97 -9.29 -13.50
N TRP A 317 9.07 -8.67 -14.28
CA TRP A 317 7.95 -7.90 -13.72
C TRP A 317 7.05 -8.78 -12.84
N THR A 318 6.89 -10.05 -13.23
CA THR A 318 6.13 -11.06 -12.48
C THR A 318 6.72 -11.41 -11.12
N SER A 319 7.92 -10.92 -10.77
CA SER A 319 8.50 -11.09 -9.44
C SER A 319 8.01 -10.05 -8.43
N LEU A 320 7.31 -9.00 -8.89
CA LEU A 320 6.73 -7.96 -8.06
C LEU A 320 5.36 -8.45 -7.56
N ALA A 321 5.26 -8.71 -6.25
CA ALA A 321 4.03 -9.17 -5.61
C ALA A 321 3.06 -8.00 -5.31
N GLY A 322 3.61 -6.82 -5.02
CA GLY A 322 2.85 -5.59 -4.84
C GLY A 322 3.72 -4.35 -5.03
N TYR A 323 3.16 -3.30 -5.62
CA TYR A 323 3.83 -2.01 -5.80
C TYR A 323 2.87 -0.84 -5.62
N TYR A 324 3.17 0.00 -4.63
CA TYR A 324 2.39 1.17 -4.27
C TYR A 324 3.28 2.42 -4.38
N PRO A 325 3.26 3.13 -5.52
CA PRO A 325 4.06 4.33 -5.73
C PRO A 325 3.52 5.57 -4.98
N MET A 326 2.40 5.41 -4.28
CA MET A 326 1.67 6.51 -3.61
C MET A 326 1.38 7.72 -4.51
N SER A 327 1.39 7.51 -5.83
CA SER A 327 1.18 8.51 -6.89
C SER A 327 0.13 8.07 -7.91
N ALA A 328 -0.56 6.96 -7.65
CA ALA A 328 -1.63 6.42 -8.48
C ALA A 328 -2.85 6.10 -7.61
N TYR A 329 -3.98 6.72 -7.93
CA TYR A 329 -5.19 6.63 -7.14
C TYR A 329 -6.38 6.33 -8.03
N ALA A 330 -7.29 5.49 -7.56
CA ALA A 330 -8.66 5.48 -8.05
C ALA A 330 -9.53 5.92 -6.88
N TYR A 331 -10.33 6.96 -7.06
CA TYR A 331 -10.93 7.64 -5.91
C TYR A 331 -9.84 7.96 -4.87
N THR A 332 -10.01 7.55 -3.62
CA THR A 332 -9.04 7.78 -2.55
C THR A 332 -8.17 6.58 -2.20
N ASN A 333 -8.26 5.46 -2.93
CA ASN A 333 -7.43 4.29 -2.62
C ASN A 333 -6.21 4.25 -3.53
N THR A 334 -5.10 3.74 -2.99
CA THR A 334 -3.86 3.55 -3.74
C THR A 334 -3.97 2.35 -4.68
N ILE A 335 -3.36 2.48 -5.85
CA ILE A 335 -3.33 1.43 -6.86
C ILE A 335 -2.11 0.54 -6.65
N ASP A 336 -2.34 -0.76 -6.77
CA ASP A 336 -1.27 -1.75 -6.92
C ASP A 336 -0.79 -1.78 -8.38
N ASP A 337 0.31 -1.08 -8.65
CA ASP A 337 0.92 -0.96 -9.97
C ASP A 337 1.58 -2.26 -10.44
N SER A 338 1.76 -3.26 -9.57
CA SER A 338 2.30 -4.56 -9.99
C SER A 338 1.38 -5.30 -10.97
N GLY A 339 0.08 -4.96 -10.97
CA GLY A 339 -0.95 -5.60 -11.77
C GLY A 339 -1.60 -6.82 -11.09
N ASN A 340 -1.21 -7.16 -9.86
CA ASN A 340 -1.76 -8.30 -9.10
C ASN A 340 -3.09 -8.01 -8.43
N LYS A 341 -3.56 -6.76 -8.50
CA LYS A 341 -4.86 -6.30 -8.02
C LYS A 341 -5.02 -6.32 -6.50
N ASN A 342 -3.96 -6.02 -5.77
CA ASN A 342 -3.99 -5.89 -4.30
C ASN A 342 -4.22 -4.42 -3.89
N GLN A 343 -5.31 -3.76 -4.33
CA GLN A 343 -5.50 -2.33 -4.05
C GLN A 343 -5.54 -2.01 -2.56
N GLY A 344 -4.96 -0.87 -2.19
CA GLY A 344 -4.89 -0.43 -0.79
C GLY A 344 -5.90 0.66 -0.47
N ALA A 345 -6.85 0.36 0.42
CA ALA A 345 -7.85 1.29 0.90
C ALA A 345 -7.25 2.32 1.85
N LEU A 346 -7.39 3.62 1.56
CA LEU A 346 -6.97 4.66 2.51
C LEU A 346 -8.01 4.78 3.61
N ARG A 347 -7.59 4.53 4.85
CA ARG A 347 -8.45 4.53 6.04
C ARG A 347 -8.18 5.79 6.84
N ASN A 348 -9.24 6.57 7.07
CA ASN A 348 -9.23 7.83 7.84
C ASN A 348 -8.40 8.97 7.24
N LEU A 349 -7.72 8.72 6.13
CA LEU A 349 -6.89 9.66 5.42
C LEU A 349 -7.62 10.22 4.19
N ASP A 350 -7.60 11.55 4.04
CA ASP A 350 -8.14 12.25 2.87
C ASP A 350 -7.13 13.22 2.23
N THR A 351 -5.85 13.17 2.66
CA THR A 351 -4.80 14.05 2.13
C THR A 351 -3.55 13.33 1.61
N VAL A 352 -3.01 13.85 0.52
CA VAL A 352 -1.75 13.48 -0.14
C VAL A 352 -0.97 14.76 -0.40
N ASP A 353 0.33 14.71 -0.13
CA ASP A 353 1.24 15.85 -0.09
C ASP A 353 2.26 15.81 -1.24
N TYR A 354 3.13 16.81 -1.32
CA TYR A 354 4.26 16.81 -2.24
C TYR A 354 5.15 15.58 -2.02
N GLN A 355 5.56 14.96 -3.12
CA GLN A 355 6.62 13.96 -3.06
C GLN A 355 7.97 14.65 -2.86
N THR A 356 8.64 14.33 -1.76
CA THR A 356 9.97 14.87 -1.43
C THR A 356 11.03 13.78 -1.28
N ALA A 357 10.64 12.52 -1.46
CA ALA A 357 11.56 11.40 -1.51
C ALA A 357 12.47 11.51 -2.74
N PRO A 358 13.75 11.08 -2.66
CA PRO A 358 14.72 11.25 -3.73
C PRO A 358 14.56 10.19 -4.84
N LEU A 359 13.53 10.34 -5.66
CA LEU A 359 13.10 9.39 -6.71
C LEU A 359 13.05 10.04 -8.11
N PRO A 360 14.12 10.67 -8.61
CA PRO A 360 15.50 10.57 -8.17
C PRO A 360 15.91 11.82 -7.39
N TYR A 361 17.19 11.90 -7.01
CA TYR A 361 17.76 13.14 -6.52
C TYR A 361 17.76 14.23 -7.59
N GLU A 362 17.16 15.38 -7.28
CA GLU A 362 17.13 16.56 -8.15
C GLU A 362 18.03 17.69 -7.62
N SER A 363 18.84 18.28 -8.49
CA SER A 363 19.67 19.43 -8.18
C SER A 363 18.90 20.74 -8.39
N THR A 364 19.04 21.71 -7.46
CA THR A 364 18.52 23.08 -7.61
C THR A 364 19.53 24.04 -8.23
N ALA A 365 20.82 23.68 -8.22
CA ALA A 365 21.89 24.45 -8.82
C ALA A 365 23.06 23.56 -9.25
N ASP A 366 23.89 24.06 -10.18
CA ASP A 366 25.19 23.45 -10.47
C ASP A 366 26.07 23.51 -9.21
N GLY A 367 26.70 22.40 -8.85
CA GLY A 367 27.50 22.33 -7.63
C GLY A 367 28.18 20.99 -7.41
N SER A 368 28.95 20.92 -6.33
CA SER A 368 29.54 19.66 -5.88
C SER A 368 28.47 18.78 -5.25
N TRP A 369 28.56 17.47 -5.46
CA TRP A 369 27.55 16.50 -5.02
C TRP A 369 27.50 16.37 -3.49
N ASP A 370 28.63 16.65 -2.81
CA ASP A 370 28.77 16.68 -1.35
C ASP A 370 28.24 17.97 -0.69
N THR A 371 27.73 18.92 -1.48
CA THR A 371 27.21 20.19 -0.97
C THR A 371 25.68 20.11 -0.86
N ALA A 372 25.15 20.24 0.35
CA ALA A 372 23.70 20.18 0.58
C ALA A 372 22.93 21.18 -0.27
N ALA A 373 23.40 22.42 -0.43
CA ALA A 373 22.74 23.45 -1.22
C ALA A 373 22.60 23.11 -2.72
N THR A 374 23.27 22.07 -3.21
CA THR A 374 23.12 21.56 -4.59
C THR A 374 21.75 20.92 -4.81
N TRP A 375 21.10 20.36 -3.78
CA TRP A 375 19.93 19.48 -3.92
C TRP A 375 18.60 20.14 -3.50
N LEU A 376 17.53 19.90 -4.27
CA LEU A 376 16.22 20.56 -4.16
C LEU A 376 15.51 20.34 -2.81
N ASN A 377 15.70 19.18 -2.19
CA ASN A 377 15.06 18.78 -0.92
C ASN A 377 16.08 18.47 0.19
N ASN A 378 17.24 19.15 0.17
CA ASN A 378 18.38 18.85 1.05
C ASN A 378 18.11 18.87 2.57
N SER A 379 17.02 19.47 3.03
CA SER A 379 16.64 19.52 4.44
C SER A 379 15.93 18.27 4.93
N VAL A 380 15.49 17.40 4.03
CA VAL A 380 14.67 16.21 4.34
C VAL A 380 15.22 14.94 3.69
N GLN A 381 16.43 14.97 3.15
CA GLN A 381 17.05 13.80 2.51
C GLN A 381 18.55 13.75 2.80
N THR A 382 19.07 12.55 2.97
CA THR A 382 20.52 12.33 3.01
C THR A 382 21.13 12.66 1.65
N LEU A 383 22.35 13.22 1.62
CA LEU A 383 23.04 13.50 0.37
C LEU A 383 23.34 12.20 -0.40
N PRO A 384 23.35 12.24 -1.74
CA PRO A 384 23.76 11.08 -2.53
C PRO A 384 25.16 10.60 -2.14
N ASN A 385 25.29 9.28 -1.94
CA ASN A 385 26.55 8.61 -1.61
C ASN A 385 27.45 8.38 -2.82
#